data_AF-A0A354F681-F1
#
_entry.id   AF-A0A354F681-F1
#
_cell.length_a   1.000
_cell.length_b   1.000
_cell.length_c   1.000
_cell.angle_alpha   90.00
_cell.angle_beta   90.00
_cell.angle_gamma   90.00
#
_symmetry.space_group_name_H-M   'P 1'
#
loop_
_entity.id
_entity.type
_entity.pdbx_description
1 polymer ?
#
loop_
_entity_poly.entity_id
_entity_poly.type
_entity_poly.pdbx_seq_one_letter_code
_entity_poly.pdbx_strand_id
1 'polypeptide(L)' 'MKITLGPIPFLWDKEKIITFYKEIANTPVTTVYIGEVVCSKRTILG' A
#
# COMPACT_ATOMS: atom_id res chain seq x y z
N MET A 1 -17.46 12.92 -1.25
CA MET A 1 -16.90 11.66 -1.80
C MET A 1 -16.07 10.98 -0.73
N LYS A 2 -16.11 9.65 -0.61
CA LYS A 2 -15.23 8.87 0.28
C LYS A 2 -14.19 8.15 -0.57
N ILE A 3 -12.91 8.40 -0.29
CA ILE A 3 -11.80 7.73 -0.97
C ILE A 3 -11.36 6.55 -0.11
N THR A 4 -11.18 5.40 -0.76
CA THR A 4 -10.75 4.16 -0.12
C THR A 4 -9.51 3.63 -0.81
N LEU A 5 -8.51 3.22 -0.02
CA LEU A 5 -7.28 2.64 -0.50
C LEU A 5 -7.30 1.13 -0.33
N GLY A 6 -7.04 0.42 -1.43
CA GLY A 6 -6.88 -1.04 -1.43
C GLY A 6 -5.49 -1.51 -0.97
N PRO A 7 -5.30 -2.84 -0.81
CA PRO A 7 -4.03 -3.42 -0.41
C PRO A 7 -2.93 -3.25 -1.49
N ILE A 8 -1.67 -3.34 -1.07
CA ILE A 8 -0.49 -3.10 -1.93
C ILE A 8 -0.36 -4.25 -2.94
N PRO A 9 -0.34 -3.99 -4.26
CA PRO A 9 -0.24 -5.05 -5.27
C PRO A 9 1.22 -5.38 -5.66
N PHE A 10 2.19 -4.94 -4.87
CA PHE A 10 3.61 -5.02 -5.16
C PHE A 10 4.36 -5.71 -4.02
N LEU A 11 5.41 -6.44 -4.37
CA LEU A 11 6.33 -6.99 -3.39
C LEU A 11 7.33 -5.90 -3.01
N TRP A 12 7.01 -5.11 -1.99
CA TRP A 12 7.90 -4.06 -1.48
C TRP A 12 8.66 -4.55 -0.25
N ASP A 13 9.81 -3.94 0.02
CA ASP A 13 10.46 -4.11 1.31
C ASP A 13 9.63 -3.42 2.42
N LYS A 14 9.92 -3.81 3.66
CA LYS A 14 9.18 -3.35 4.84
C LYS A 14 9.27 -1.83 5.05
N GLU A 15 10.41 -1.21 4.73
CA GLU A 15 10.61 0.23 4.98
C GLU A 15 9.75 1.07 4.03
N LYS A 16 9.67 0.64 2.77
CA LYS A 16 8.81 1.26 1.76
C LYS A 16 7.33 1.15 2.13
N ILE A 17 6.87 0.00 2.62
CA ILE A 17 5.48 -0.19 3.10
C ILE A 17 5.16 0.79 4.24
N ILE A 18 6.04 0.89 5.24
CA ILE A 18 5.82 1.77 6.39
C ILE A 18 5.79 3.24 5.97
N THR A 19 6.73 3.66 5.12
CA THR A 19 6.81 5.04 4.63
C THR A 19 5.56 5.40 3.82
N PHE A 20 5.12 4.51 2.93
CA PHE A 20 3.90 4.69 2.16
C PHE A 20 2.67 4.93 3.05
N TYR A 21 2.43 4.07 4.04
CA TYR A 21 1.26 4.25 4.91
C TYR A 21 1.35 5.49 5.82
N LYS A 22 2.55 5.94 6.18
CA LYS A 22 2.74 7.24 6.86
C LYS A 22 2.36 8.41 5.95
N GLU A 23 2.68 8.35 4.67
CA GLU A 23 2.26 9.36 3.70
C GLU A 23 0.75 9.35 3.49
N ILE A 24 0.14 8.16 3.35
CA ILE A 24 -1.32 8.00 3.20
C ILE A 24 -2.08 8.60 4.39
N ALA A 25 -1.54 8.52 5.61
CA ALA A 25 -2.15 9.13 6.80
C ALA A 25 -2.35 10.66 6.68
N ASN A 26 -1.61 11.32 5.78
CA ASN A 26 -1.70 12.76 5.54
C ASN A 26 -2.59 13.11 4.33
N THR A 27 -3.34 12.15 3.80
CA THR A 27 -4.22 12.32 2.62
C THR A 27 -5.71 12.28 3.03
N PRO A 28 -6.65 12.70 2.16
CA PRO A 28 -8.09 12.60 2.45
C PRO A 28 -8.66 11.17 2.32
N VAL A 29 -7.82 10.14 2.30
CA VAL A 29 -8.27 8.74 2.28
C VAL A 29 -8.98 8.43 3.60
N THR A 30 -10.21 7.94 3.50
CA THR A 30 -11.08 7.68 4.67
C THR A 30 -11.05 6.24 5.15
N THR A 31 -10.59 5.32 4.30
CA THR A 31 -10.56 3.88 4.61
C THR A 31 -9.36 3.25 3.92
N VAL A 32 -8.60 2.47 4.68
CA VAL A 32 -7.39 1.78 4.20
C VAL A 32 -7.52 0.30 4.50
N TYR A 33 -7.43 -0.53 3.47
CA TYR A 33 -7.28 -1.98 3.62
C TYR A 33 -5.80 -2.32 3.67
N ILE A 34 -5.34 -2.80 4.83
CA ILE A 34 -3.94 -3.16 5.06
C ILE A 34 -3.70 -4.60 4.57
N GLY A 35 -2.58 -4.80 3.89
CA GLY A 35 -2.13 -6.10 3.40
C GLY A 35 -1.51 -5.97 2.01
N GLU A 36 -1.06 -7.11 1.50
CA GLU A 36 -0.46 -7.21 0.18
C GLU A 36 -1.21 -8.23 -0.66
N VAL A 37 -1.50 -7.89 -1.93
CA VAL A 37 -2.09 -8.80 -2.91
C VAL A 37 -1.12 -8.91 -4.08
N VAL A 38 -0.09 -9.73 -3.87
CA VAL A 38 1.00 -9.90 -4.82
C VAL A 38 0.76 -11.13 -5.68
N CYS A 39 0.76 -10.94 -6.99
CA CYS A 39 0.83 -12.07 -7.92
C CYS A 39 2.23 -12.70 -7.83
N SER A 40 2.33 -14.03 -7.77
CA SER A 40 3.60 -14.77 -7.71
C SER A 40 4.56 -14.50 -8.87
N LYS A 41 4.09 -13.89 -9.97
CA LYS A 41 4.92 -13.45 -11.09
C LYS A 41 5.54 -12.06 -10.91
N ARG A 42 5.17 -11.30 -9.87
CA ARG A 42 5.76 -10.00 -9.52
C ARG A 42 6.94 -10.21 -8.58
N THR A 43 8.13 -9.87 -9.05
CA THR A 43 9.36 -9.78 -8.24
C THR A 43 9.41 -8.47 -7.45
N ILE A 44 10.37 -8.34 -6.53
CA ILE A 44 10.61 -7.11 -5.77
C ILE A 44 10.82 -5.94 -6.73
N LEU A 45 9.98 -4.91 -6.63
CA LEU A 45 10.15 -3.65 -7.37
C LEU A 45 10.74 -2.61 -6.42
N GLY A 46 12.08 -2.50 -6.47
CA GLY A 46 12.89 -1.51 -5.74
C GLY A 46 12.53 -0.09 -6.14
#